data_AF-A0A931DZV7-F1
#
_entry.id   AF-A0A931DZV7-F1
#
_cell.length_a   1.000
_cell.length_b   1.000
_cell.length_c   1.000
_cell.angle_alpha   90.00
_cell.angle_beta   90.00
_cell.angle_gamma   90.00
#
_symmetry.space_group_name_H-M   'P 1'
#
loop_
_entity.id
_entity.type
_entity.pdbx_description
1 polymer ?
#
loop_
_entity_poly.entity_id
_entity_poly.type
_entity_poly.pdbx_seq_one_letter_code
_entity_poly.pdbx_strand_id
1 'polypeptide(L)'
;MDKRTFESTNETPNHVPLPDDLKKAIQFAARNTQDLLIESKRASERLDLLVREAASAGASARTIRSGAGISSDVVERIVAGKASWRIFTESSAS
;
A
#
# COMPACT_ATOMS: atom_id res chain seq x y z
N MET A 1 40.76 -40.37 11.75
CA MET A 1 39.83 -39.29 11.33
C MET A 1 38.49 -39.59 11.96
N ASP A 2 38.20 -38.98 13.10
CA ASP A 2 36.91 -39.15 13.79
C ASP A 2 35.83 -38.30 13.11
N LYS A 3 34.80 -38.98 12.59
CA LYS A 3 33.62 -38.33 12.04
C LYS A 3 32.77 -37.83 13.21
N ARG A 4 32.86 -36.54 13.56
CA ARG A 4 31.85 -35.89 14.41
C ARG A 4 30.58 -35.74 13.57
N THR A 5 29.62 -36.62 13.80
CA THR A 5 28.24 -36.45 13.34
C THR A 5 27.66 -35.22 14.05
N PHE A 6 27.45 -34.14 13.29
CA PHE A 6 26.60 -33.03 13.72
C PHE A 6 25.16 -33.54 13.76
N GLU A 7 24.66 -33.85 14.96
CA GLU A 7 23.22 -33.99 15.16
C GLU A 7 22.61 -32.58 15.04
N SER A 8 22.05 -32.27 13.88
CA SER A 8 21.13 -31.14 13.75
C SER A 8 19.86 -31.49 14.53
N THR A 9 19.75 -30.99 15.75
CA THR A 9 18.47 -30.86 16.43
C THR A 9 17.62 -29.90 15.60
N ASN A 10 16.83 -30.45 14.69
CA ASN A 10 15.73 -29.77 14.02
C ASN A 10 14.66 -29.50 15.09
N GLU A 11 14.93 -28.56 16.00
CA GLU A 11 13.89 -27.99 16.85
C GLU A 11 12.97 -27.20 15.92
N THR A 12 11.84 -27.81 15.54
CA THR A 12 10.68 -27.06 15.05
C THR A 12 10.42 -25.95 16.07
N PRO A 13 10.39 -24.67 15.66
CA PRO A 13 10.12 -23.58 16.58
C PRO A 13 8.84 -23.90 17.34
N ASN A 14 8.93 -24.04 18.66
CA ASN A 14 7.76 -24.16 19.51
C ASN A 14 6.95 -22.87 19.32
N HIS A 15 5.92 -22.91 18.46
CA HIS A 15 4.99 -21.80 18.29
C HIS A 15 4.24 -21.63 19.61
N VAL A 16 4.74 -20.73 20.45
CA VAL A 16 4.03 -20.29 21.65
C VAL A 16 2.67 -19.79 21.19
N PRO A 17 1.56 -20.42 21.61
CA PRO A 17 0.24 -20.01 21.17
C PRO A 17 0.00 -18.57 21.65
N LEU A 18 -0.29 -17.67 20.69
CA LEU A 18 -0.58 -16.27 21.01
C LEU A 18 -1.76 -16.21 22.01
N PRO A 19 -1.68 -15.37 23.04
CA PRO A 19 -2.83 -15.09 23.91
C PRO A 19 -4.01 -14.61 23.08
N ASP A 20 -5.23 -15.01 23.45
CA ASP A 20 -6.42 -14.71 22.64
C ASP A 20 -6.69 -13.20 22.52
N ASP A 21 -6.34 -12.41 23.53
CA ASP A 21 -6.44 -10.96 23.47
C ASP A 21 -5.48 -10.35 22.45
N LEU A 22 -4.27 -10.92 22.33
CA LEU A 22 -3.30 -10.50 21.32
C LEU A 22 -3.75 -10.90 19.91
N LYS A 23 -4.35 -12.08 19.74
CA LYS A 23 -4.97 -12.48 18.46
C LYS A 23 -6.08 -11.51 18.06
N LYS A 24 -6.97 -11.15 18.98
CA LYS A 24 -8.06 -10.19 18.73
C LYS A 24 -7.51 -8.80 18.35
N ALA A 25 -6.48 -8.32 19.05
CA ALA A 25 -5.85 -7.04 18.74
C ALA A 25 -5.21 -7.04 17.35
N ILE A 26 -4.53 -8.12 16.96
CA ILE A 26 -3.95 -8.27 15.61
C ILE A 26 -5.04 -8.29 14.54
N GLN A 27 -6.13 -9.05 14.75
CA GLN A 27 -7.25 -9.11 13.82
C GLN A 27 -7.93 -7.74 13.66
N PHE A 28 -8.10 -7.00 14.76
CA PHE A 28 -8.64 -5.65 14.74
C PHE A 28 -7.73 -4.68 13.97
N ALA A 29 -6.43 -4.70 14.24
CA ALA A 29 -5.45 -3.88 13.52
C ALA A 29 -5.42 -4.21 12.02
N ALA A 30 -5.45 -5.49 11.65
CA ALA A 30 -5.50 -5.93 10.28
C ALA A 30 -6.75 -5.43 9.55
N ARG A 31 -7.92 -5.51 10.20
CA ARG A 31 -9.18 -5.01 9.64
C ARG A 31 -9.16 -3.49 9.42
N ASN A 32 -8.75 -2.73 10.43
CA ASN A 32 -8.63 -1.27 10.30
C ASN A 32 -7.66 -0.87 9.19
N THR A 33 -6.54 -1.59 9.08
CA THR A 33 -5.56 -1.36 8.01
C THR A 33 -6.19 -1.62 6.64
N GLN A 34 -6.94 -2.72 6.48
CA GLN A 34 -7.65 -3.01 5.24
C GLN A 34 -8.69 -1.92 4.91
N ASP A 35 -9.45 -1.44 5.90
CA ASP A 35 -10.44 -0.38 5.71
C ASP A 35 -9.78 0.92 5.25
N LEU A 36 -8.66 1.32 5.87
CA LEU A 36 -7.87 2.47 5.45
C LEU A 36 -7.31 2.33 4.03
N LEU A 37 -6.89 1.13 3.64
CA LEU A 37 -6.43 0.85 2.27
C LEU A 37 -7.56 0.98 1.26
N ILE A 38 -8.77 0.52 1.60
CA ILE A 38 -9.95 0.66 0.74
C ILE A 38 -10.34 2.13 0.59
N GLU A 39 -10.38 2.87 1.70
CA GLU A 39 -10.72 4.31 1.68
C GLU A 39 -9.70 5.11 0.87
N SER A 40 -8.41 4.86 1.10
CA SER A 40 -7.34 5.52 0.37
C SER A 40 -7.34 5.14 -1.13
N LYS A 41 -7.71 3.90 -1.48
CA LYS A 41 -7.93 3.52 -2.89
C LYS A 41 -9.07 4.32 -3.52
N ARG A 42 -10.21 4.44 -2.83
CA ARG A 42 -11.36 5.22 -3.32
C ARG A 42 -11.01 6.71 -3.47
N ALA A 43 -10.28 7.27 -2.51
CA ALA A 43 -9.81 8.65 -2.58
C ALA A 43 -8.89 8.88 -3.79
N SER A 44 -7.99 7.91 -4.05
CA SER A 44 -7.10 7.92 -5.21
C SER A 44 -7.87 7.88 -6.54
N GLU A 45 -8.85 6.98 -6.66
CA GLU A 45 -9.72 6.90 -7.85
C GLU A 45 -10.51 8.21 -8.08
N ARG A 46 -11.00 8.82 -7.00
CA ARG A 46 -11.72 10.10 -7.08
C ARG A 46 -10.81 11.25 -7.50
N LEU A 47 -9.57 11.29 -7.01
CA LEU A 47 -8.59 12.29 -7.43
C LEU A 47 -8.25 12.14 -8.92
N ASP A 48 -8.04 10.90 -9.40
CA ASP A 48 -7.79 10.62 -10.81
C ASP A 48 -8.93 11.12 -11.71
N LEU A 49 -10.19 10.93 -11.29
CA LEU A 49 -11.37 11.46 -12.00
C LEU A 49 -11.37 13.00 -12.04
N LEU A 50 -11.16 13.66 -10.89
CA LEU A 50 -11.16 15.12 -10.81
C LEU A 50 -10.06 15.75 -11.67
N VAL A 51 -8.87 15.14 -11.70
CA VAL A 51 -7.77 15.62 -12.56
C VAL A 51 -8.14 15.49 -14.04
N ARG A 52 -8.79 14.40 -14.45
CA ARG A 52 -9.25 14.21 -15.83
C ARG A 52 -10.36 15.19 -16.21
N GLU A 53 -11.32 15.43 -15.32
CA GLU A 53 -12.37 16.42 -15.53
C GLU A 53 -11.81 17.84 -15.62
N ALA A 54 -10.86 18.21 -14.76
CA ALA A 54 -10.20 19.50 -14.85
C ALA A 54 -9.45 19.66 -16.19
N ALA A 55 -8.76 18.61 -16.64
CA ALA A 55 -8.06 18.63 -17.92
C ALA A 55 -9.03 18.71 -19.11
N SER A 56 -10.16 18.00 -19.08
CA SER A 56 -11.17 18.08 -20.15
C SER A 56 -11.88 19.44 -20.19
N ALA A 57 -11.99 20.13 -19.06
CA ALA A 57 -12.44 21.51 -18.96
C ALA A 57 -11.38 22.55 -19.42
N GLY A 58 -10.21 22.10 -19.89
CA GLY A 58 -9.13 22.95 -20.40
C GLY A 58 -8.20 23.52 -19.32
N ALA A 59 -8.28 23.03 -18.07
CA ALA A 59 -7.34 23.45 -17.04
C ALA A 59 -5.92 22.99 -17.39
N SER A 60 -4.97 23.92 -17.32
CA SER A 60 -3.56 23.59 -17.55
C SER A 60 -3.02 22.67 -16.45
N ALA A 61 -2.02 21.85 -16.78
CA ALA A 61 -1.33 21.01 -15.79
C ALA A 61 -0.77 21.84 -14.60
N ARG A 62 -0.34 23.09 -14.86
CA ARG A 62 0.09 24.04 -13.81
C ARG A 62 -1.03 24.38 -12.83
N THR A 63 -2.25 24.60 -13.32
CA THR A 63 -3.43 24.92 -12.50
C THR A 63 -3.83 23.74 -11.63
N ILE A 64 -3.92 22.54 -12.23
CA ILE A 64 -4.27 21.30 -11.52
C ILE A 64 -3.24 21.03 -10.42
N ARG A 65 -1.96 21.16 -10.73
CA ARG A 65 -0.85 20.99 -9.77
C ARG A 65 -0.99 21.91 -8.56
N SER A 66 -1.22 23.21 -8.81
CA SER A 66 -1.33 24.20 -7.74
C SER A 66 -2.55 23.97 -6.85
N GLY A 67 -3.63 23.40 -7.40
CA GLY A 67 -4.85 23.08 -6.64
C GLY A 67 -4.77 21.75 -5.88
N ALA A 68 -4.07 20.76 -6.41
CA ALA A 68 -4.03 19.41 -5.85
C ALA A 68 -2.74 19.08 -5.07
N GLY A 69 -1.71 19.92 -5.13
CA GLY A 69 -0.44 19.70 -4.40
C GLY A 69 0.38 18.50 -4.90
N ILE A 70 0.13 18.06 -6.14
CA ILE A 70 0.76 16.89 -6.78
C ILE A 70 1.87 17.33 -7.74
N SER A 71 2.72 16.44 -8.24
CA SER A 71 3.77 16.82 -9.21
C SER A 71 3.22 16.94 -10.63
N SER A 72 3.90 17.68 -11.51
CA SER A 72 3.53 17.81 -12.94
C SER A 72 3.47 16.47 -13.64
N ASP A 73 4.48 15.63 -13.39
CA ASP A 73 4.65 14.35 -14.07
C ASP A 73 3.51 13.39 -13.71
N VAL A 74 3.01 13.48 -12.47
CA VAL A 74 1.84 12.72 -12.02
C VAL A 74 0.58 13.21 -12.73
N VAL A 75 0.35 14.53 -12.82
CA VAL A 75 -0.80 15.10 -13.56
C VAL A 75 -0.77 14.66 -15.03
N GLU A 76 0.37 14.79 -15.70
CA GLU A 76 0.52 14.42 -17.11
C GLU A 76 0.22 12.93 -17.34
N ARG A 77 0.70 12.05 -16.45
CA ARG A 77 0.39 10.63 -16.53
C ARG A 77 -1.09 10.34 -16.27
N ILE A 78 -1.75 11.03 -15.33
CA ILE A 78 -3.19 10.85 -15.07
C ILE A 78 -4.01 11.29 -16.29
N VAL A 79 -3.71 12.47 -16.83
CA VAL A 79 -4.37 13.03 -18.04
C VAL A 79 -4.17 12.11 -19.25
N ALA A 80 -2.95 11.60 -19.45
CA ALA A 80 -2.66 10.64 -20.51
C ALA A 80 -3.29 9.25 -20.29
N GLY A 81 -3.96 9.02 -19.16
CA GLY A 81 -4.56 7.74 -18.80
C GLY A 81 -3.57 6.66 -18.39
N LYS A 82 -2.33 7.04 -18.06
CA LYS A 82 -1.17 6.15 -17.79
C LYS A 82 -0.73 6.12 -16.33
N ALA A 83 -1.36 6.91 -15.46
CA ALA A 83 -1.19 6.80 -14.01
C ALA A 83 -2.42 6.16 -13.36
N SER A 84 -2.14 5.38 -12.33
CA SER A 84 -3.09 4.96 -11.29
C SER A 84 -2.35 5.12 -9.98
N TRP A 85 -2.90 5.91 -9.06
CA TRP A 85 -2.38 6.06 -7.71
C TRP A 85 -2.56 4.73 -6.95
N ARG A 86 -1.49 3.94 -6.88
CA ARG A 86 -1.43 2.73 -6.06
C ARG A 86 -0.75 3.08 -4.75
N ILE A 87 -1.43 2.86 -3.64
CA ILE A 87 -0.79 2.87 -2.33
C ILE A 87 0.22 1.71 -2.34
N PHE A 88 1.50 2.02 -2.18
CA PHE A 88 2.52 1.01 -1.99
C PHE A 88 2.32 0.39 -0.60
N THR A 89 1.70 -0.78 -0.54
CA THR A 89 1.75 -1.64 0.66
C THR A 89 2.85 -2.70 0.55
N GLU A 90 3.74 -2.62 -0.43
CA GLU A 90 4.97 -3.40 -0.42
C GLU A 90 5.96 -2.75 0.55
N SER A 91 5.80 -3.09 1.83
CA SER A 91 6.94 -3.26 2.72
C SER A 91 6.93 -4.70 3.23
N SER A 92 8.05 -5.37 2.98
CA SER A 92 8.56 -6.54 3.69
C SER A 92 7.72 -7.82 3.66
N ALA A 93 7.73 -8.54 2.53
CA ALA A 93 7.87 -9.99 2.59
C ALA A 93 9.24 -10.32 1.99
N SER A 94 10.20 -10.57 2.89
CA SER A 94 11.54 -11.09 2.61
C SER A 94 11.50 -12.39 1.83
#